data_AF-A0A2H0XXA6-F1
#
_entry.id   AF-A0A2H0XXA6-F1
#
_cell.length_a   1.000
_cell.length_b   1.000
_cell.length_c   1.000
_cell.angle_alpha   90.00
_cell.angle_beta   90.00
_cell.angle_gamma   90.00
#
_symmetry.space_group_name_H-M   'P 1'
#
loop_
_entity.id
_entity.type
_entity.pdbx_description
1 polymer ?
#
loop_
_entity_poly.entity_id
_entity_poly.type
_entity_poly.pdbx_seq_one_letter_code
_entity_poly.pdbx_strand_id
1 'polypeptide(L)' 'MDRYRRQIILPEFGVEGQAKLKRARCLVIGTGGLGSVVSTYLARMGIGELGLVDSDKLELSNLHR' A
#
# COMPACT_ATOMS: atom_id res chain seq x y z
N MET A 1 1.27 -12.40 -13.07
CA MET A 1 1.02 -11.04 -13.62
C MET A 1 -0.46 -10.67 -13.62
N ASP A 2 -1.41 -11.62 -13.59
CA ASP A 2 -2.84 -11.32 -13.77
C ASP A 2 -3.44 -10.39 -12.70
N ARG A 3 -2.98 -10.47 -11.44
CA ARG A 3 -3.43 -9.60 -10.34
C ARG A 3 -3.32 -8.09 -10.64
N TYR A 4 -2.29 -7.66 -11.37
CA TYR A 4 -2.02 -6.24 -11.66
C TYR A 4 -2.35 -5.85 -13.11
N ARG A 5 -3.06 -6.71 -13.84
CA ARG A 5 -3.33 -6.50 -15.27
C ARG A 5 -4.03 -5.16 -15.55
N ARG A 6 -4.96 -4.75 -14.68
CA ARG A 6 -5.73 -3.50 -14.82
C ARG A 6 -4.90 -2.22 -14.65
N GLN A 7 -3.82 -2.25 -13.86
CA GLN A 7 -2.92 -1.10 -13.74
C GLN A 7 -1.80 -1.15 -14.78
N ILE A 8 -1.34 -2.35 -15.17
CA ILE A 8 -0.33 -2.53 -16.23
C ILE A 8 -0.82 -2.08 -17.60
N ILE A 9 -2.13 -2.21 -17.91
CA ILE A 9 -2.67 -1.81 -19.21
C ILE A 9 -2.70 -0.29 -19.41
N LEU A 10 -2.55 0.51 -18.34
CA LEU A 10 -2.51 1.97 -18.43
C LEU A 10 -1.20 2.42 -19.10
N PRO A 11 -1.26 3.17 -20.23
CA PRO A 11 -0.07 3.57 -20.98
C PRO A 11 0.98 4.32 -20.15
N GLU A 12 0.54 5.15 -19.20
CA GLU A 12 1.38 5.94 -18.31
C GLU A 12 2.06 5.13 -17.20
N PHE A 13 1.61 3.88 -16.95
CA PHE A 13 2.13 3.04 -15.88
C PHE A 13 2.89 1.82 -16.44
N GLY A 14 2.23 1.02 -17.28
CA GLY A 14 2.85 -0.10 -17.98
C GLY A 14 3.43 -1.20 -17.07
N VAL A 15 4.14 -2.13 -17.70
CA VAL A 15 4.89 -3.18 -17.00
C VAL A 15 6.05 -2.59 -16.18
N GLU A 16 6.67 -1.52 -16.68
CA GLU A 16 7.80 -0.87 -16.04
C GLU A 16 7.40 -0.23 -14.70
N GLY A 17 6.26 0.47 -14.64
CA GLY A 17 5.70 1.03 -13.42
C GLY A 17 5.43 -0.05 -12.37
N GLN A 18 4.84 -1.18 -12.78
CA GLN A 18 4.63 -2.30 -11.85
C GLN A 18 5.95 -2.89 -11.34
N ALA A 19 6.94 -3.05 -12.23
CA ALA A 19 8.23 -3.59 -11.87
C ALA A 19 8.98 -2.65 -10.89
N LYS A 20 8.84 -1.34 -11.07
CA LYS A 20 9.35 -0.33 -10.13
C LYS A 20 8.67 -0.43 -8.78
N LEU A 21 7.33 -0.53 -8.75
CA LEU A 21 6.57 -0.66 -7.51
C LEU A 21 6.97 -1.93 -6.73
N LYS A 22 7.13 -3.05 -7.43
CA LYS A 22 7.55 -4.34 -6.85
C LYS A 22 8.96 -4.32 -6.24
N ARG A 23 9.83 -3.39 -6.68
CA ARG A 23 11.16 -3.19 -6.09
C ARG A 23 11.18 -2.13 -5.00
N ALA A 24 10.14 -1.31 -4.91
CA ALA A 24 10.06 -0.24 -3.93
C ALA A 24 9.81 -0.77 -2.52
N ARG A 25 10.32 -0.03 -1.54
CA ARG A 25 10.10 -0.25 -0.12
C ARG A 25 9.49 1.02 0.48
N CYS A 26 8.46 0.88 1.30
CA CYS A 26 7.80 1.99 1.96
C CYS A 26 7.65 1.70 3.46
N LEU A 27 7.89 2.71 4.28
CA LEU A 27 7.64 2.68 5.71
C LEU A 27 6.49 3.65 6.02
N VAL A 28 5.40 3.13 6.59
CA VAL A 28 4.29 3.94 7.08
C VAL A 28 4.41 4.06 8.60
N ILE A 29 4.50 5.31 9.08
CA ILE A 29 4.59 5.63 10.50
C ILE A 29 3.22 6.18 10.94
N GLY A 30 2.59 5.49 11.88
CA GLY A 30 1.20 5.64 12.27
C GLY A 30 0.28 4.81 11.37
N THR A 31 -0.46 3.90 11.99
CA THR A 31 -1.44 2.97 11.36
C THR A 31 -2.89 3.24 11.82
N GLY A 32 -3.17 4.45 12.31
CA GLY A 32 -4.52 4.98 12.49
C GLY A 32 -5.22 5.27 11.15
N GLY A 33 -6.28 6.09 11.16
CA GLY A 33 -7.19 6.26 10.00
C GLY A 33 -6.54 6.66 8.66
N LEU A 34 -5.40 7.39 8.68
CA LEU A 34 -4.66 7.68 7.44
C LEU A 34 -3.75 6.53 7.03
N GLY A 35 -3.01 5.99 7.99
CA GLY A 35 -2.05 4.91 7.77
C GLY A 35 -2.73 3.62 7.32
N SER A 36 -3.90 3.30 7.87
CA SER A 36 -4.71 2.14 7.50
C SER A 36 -5.14 2.20 6.03
N VAL A 37 -5.62 3.35 5.56
CA VAL A 37 -6.02 3.55 4.16
C VAL A 37 -4.81 3.47 3.23
N VAL A 38 -3.75 4.23 3.52
CA VAL A 38 -2.55 4.28 2.67
C VAL A 38 -1.88 2.91 2.58
N SER A 39 -1.66 2.24 3.71
CA SER A 39 -1.05 0.89 3.74
C SER A 39 -1.87 -0.13 2.96
N THR A 40 -3.20 -0.07 3.07
CA THR A 40 -4.11 -0.92 2.29
C THR A 40 -3.94 -0.72 0.80
N TYR A 41 -3.89 0.53 0.32
CA TYR A 41 -3.69 0.80 -1.10
C TYR A 41 -2.30 0.39 -1.59
N LEU A 42 -1.24 0.70 -0.85
CA LEU A 42 0.13 0.31 -1.20
C LEU A 42 0.28 -1.21 -1.34
N ALA A 43 -0.28 -1.97 -0.40
CA ALA A 43 -0.29 -3.43 -0.46
C ALA A 43 -1.06 -3.95 -1.69
N ARG A 44 -2.24 -3.37 -1.97
CA ARG A 44 -3.08 -3.76 -3.11
C ARG A 44 -2.44 -3.42 -4.46
N MET A 45 -1.72 -2.31 -4.55
CA MET A 45 -0.98 -1.91 -5.75
C MET A 45 0.24 -2.80 -6.03
N GLY A 46 0.71 -3.55 -5.02
CA GLY A 46 1.79 -4.51 -5.15
C GLY A 46 3.18 -3.92 -4.89
N ILE A 47 3.29 -3.07 -3.87
CA ILE A 47 4.61 -2.62 -3.40
C ILE A 47 5.45 -3.81 -2.96
N GLY A 48 6.76 -3.73 -3.16
CA GLY A 48 7.69 -4.83 -2.84
C GLY A 48 7.78 -5.12 -1.36
N GLU A 49 7.92 -4.07 -0.55
CA GLU A 49 8.04 -4.17 0.90
C GLU A 49 7.29 -3.02 1.56
N LEU A 50 6.49 -3.35 2.58
CA LEU A 50 5.72 -2.39 3.35
C LEU A 50 6.00 -2.61 4.83
N GLY A 51 6.77 -1.70 5.42
CA GLY A 51 6.96 -1.61 6.87
C GLY A 51 5.87 -0.76 7.48
N LEU A 52 5.34 -1.18 8.63
CA LEU A 52 4.35 -0.46 9.40
C LEU A 52 4.89 -0.25 10.82
N VAL A 53 4.83 0.98 11.31
CA VAL A 53 5.25 1.34 12.68
C VAL A 53 4.11 2.09 13.34
N ASP A 54 3.66 1.60 14.48
CA ASP A 54 2.69 2.28 15.32
C ASP A 54 3.02 2.02 16.79
N SER A 55 2.88 3.05 17.63
CA SER A 55 3.07 2.95 19.08
C SER A 55 1.77 2.69 19.83
N ASP A 56 0.62 2.92 19.19
CA ASP A 56 -0.68 2.87 19.82
C ASP A 56 -1.28 1.46 19.76
N LYS A 57 -2.29 1.23 20.62
CA LYS A 57 -3.09 0.00 20.61
C LYS A 57 -4.45 0.27 19.96
N LEU A 58 -5.07 -0.81 19.49
CA LEU A 58 -6.42 -0.74 18.94
C LEU A 58 -7.43 -0.40 20.05
N GLU A 59 -8.32 0.56 19.78
CA GLU A 59 -9.42 0.95 20.66
C GLU A 59 -10.74 0.95 19.88
N LEU A 60 -11.85 0.63 20.53
CA LEU A 60 -13.18 0.59 19.91
C LEU A 60 -13.59 1.93 19.28
N SER A 61 -13.24 3.04 19.93
CA SER A 61 -13.44 4.41 19.44
C SER A 61 -12.76 4.66 18.08
N ASN A 62 -11.75 3.86 17.73
CA ASN A 62 -10.94 4.04 16.53
C ASN A 62 -11.43 3.20 15.33
N LEU A 63 -12.41 2.30 15.51
CA LEU A 63 -12.84 1.37 14.47
C LEU A 63 -13.66 1.99 13.33
N HIS A 64 -14.23 3.17 13.53
CA HIS A 64 -15.06 3.84 12.52
C HIS A 64 -14.24 4.48 11.39
N ARG A 65 -12.90 4.51 11.52
CA ARG A 65 -11.98 5.21 10.62
C ARG A 65 -10.87 4.30 10.11
#